data_AF-L7MBT7-F1
#
_entry.id   AF-L7MBT7-F1
#
_cell.length_a   1.000
_cell.length_b   1.000
_cell.length_c   1.000
_cell.angle_alpha   90.00
_cell.angle_beta   90.00
_cell.angle_gamma   90.00
#
_symmetry.space_group_name_H-M   'P 1'
#
loop_
_entity.id
_entity.type
_entity.pdbx_description
1 polymer ?
#
loop_
_entity_poly.entity_id
_entity_poly.type
_entity_poly.pdbx_seq_one_letter_code
_entity_poly.pdbx_strand_id
1 'polypeptide(L)'
;RSLRSALKENSLAWRLVTMSQDAGQPSVGSGEESAEQSRTETAAATDATDKSMAAEVTLADALSNVDVLDELPLPDQQPCIEALPCSIVYHANFDTNFEDRNAFVTGVAKYIEEATVHAELNEMLEQGQEHAVMLYTWRCCSRAIPQPKSNEQPNRVEIYEKTVEVLAPEVNKLLNFMYFQRRAIDRFTAEVRRLCHAEKRKDFVSEAYLLTLGKFINMFAVLDELKNMKSSVKNDYATYRRAAQFLKVMADSQALQESQNLSMFLATQNKIRDTLKETLEKIVGYDDLLADIVNICVQMYETKMYMLPAEKHMLVKVMGFGLFLMDGEVCNINKQDQKKRINISKIDKIFKALEMVPLFGDMQIAPFHYIKCSPHYEASRWPLASSSSPSPQSDLLQHLPAIRDDYERYISELARHSNEVTTTVKETPRTDAENKELNDLALRGLQLLSDWTTHVTELYSWKLMHPTDPHQNKECPQEAEEYERATRYNYTDEEKFGLIEVIAMVKGLQVLMSRMETVFTDAVRRHVY
;
A
#
# COMPACT_ATOMS: atom_id res chain seq x y z
N ARG A 1 59.58 -10.06 -4.77
CA ARG A 1 60.23 -9.54 -6.01
C ARG A 1 59.11 -9.23 -6.99
N SER A 2 58.88 -8.03 -7.53
CA SER A 2 59.45 -6.69 -7.33
C SER A 2 58.48 -5.73 -8.04
N LEU A 3 57.60 -4.96 -7.39
CA LEU A 3 57.92 -3.68 -6.71
C LEU A 3 59.14 -2.94 -7.28
N ARG A 4 59.10 -2.59 -8.57
CA ARG A 4 59.87 -1.53 -9.25
C ARG A 4 59.35 -1.36 -10.68
N SER A 5 58.72 -0.23 -11.01
CA SER A 5 58.62 0.41 -12.35
C SER A 5 57.33 1.24 -12.58
N ALA A 6 56.96 2.11 -11.64
CA ALA A 6 55.95 3.17 -11.86
C ALA A 6 56.18 4.39 -10.95
N LEU A 7 57.45 4.78 -10.78
CA LEU A 7 57.86 5.98 -10.04
C LEU A 7 59.10 6.59 -10.70
N LYS A 8 58.87 7.22 -11.86
CA LYS A 8 59.80 8.07 -12.60
C LYS A 8 59.00 8.93 -13.59
N GLU A 9 58.50 10.06 -13.10
CA GLU A 9 58.30 11.35 -13.82
C GLU A 9 57.36 12.25 -13.02
N ASN A 10 57.94 13.01 -12.08
CA ASN A 10 57.68 14.44 -11.83
C ASN A 10 58.24 14.84 -10.46
N SER A 11 59.56 14.97 -10.42
CA SER A 11 60.24 15.88 -9.51
C SER A 11 60.42 17.19 -10.27
N LEU A 12 59.84 18.31 -9.78
CA LEU A 12 60.37 19.68 -9.85
C LEU A 12 59.34 20.73 -9.36
N ALA A 13 59.25 20.92 -8.04
CA ALA A 13 58.86 22.18 -7.38
C ALA A 13 58.95 22.02 -5.85
N TRP A 14 60.14 22.24 -5.29
CA TRP A 14 60.36 22.41 -3.84
C TRP A 14 60.70 23.88 -3.57
N ARG A 15 60.50 24.33 -2.30
CA ARG A 15 60.86 25.65 -1.70
C ARG A 15 59.81 26.76 -1.89
N LEU A 16 59.56 27.70 -0.96
CA LEU A 16 59.98 28.03 0.44
C LEU A 16 58.92 29.09 0.94
N VAL A 17 58.61 29.40 2.20
CA VAL A 17 59.17 29.20 3.56
C VAL A 17 57.99 29.01 4.58
N THR A 18 58.18 28.28 5.69
CA THR A 18 57.54 28.59 6.99
C THR A 18 58.63 28.95 8.00
N MET A 19 58.50 30.09 8.70
CA MET A 19 59.29 30.40 9.91
C MET A 19 58.47 31.29 10.85
N SER A 20 58.82 31.21 12.13
CA SER A 20 58.08 31.75 13.26
C SER A 20 58.91 32.81 14.02
N GLN A 21 58.26 33.46 14.99
CA GLN A 21 58.81 34.09 16.20
C GLN A 21 59.49 35.49 16.15
N ASP A 22 58.83 36.38 16.90
CA ASP A 22 59.34 37.12 18.08
C ASP A 22 59.83 38.59 18.03
N ALA A 23 59.47 39.24 19.15
CA ALA A 23 60.05 40.42 19.82
C ALA A 23 59.66 41.86 19.38
N GLY A 24 59.24 42.67 20.37
CA GLY A 24 59.44 44.13 20.37
C GLY A 24 58.27 45.01 20.85
N GLN A 25 58.16 45.28 22.16
CA GLN A 25 57.48 46.50 22.67
C GLN A 25 58.38 47.73 22.48
N PRO A 26 57.87 48.98 22.61
CA PRO A 26 57.99 49.66 23.91
C PRO A 26 56.87 50.67 24.31
N SER A 27 56.87 51.03 25.61
CA SER A 27 56.36 52.26 26.27
C SER A 27 54.87 52.68 26.07
N VAL A 28 54.00 52.65 27.09
CA VAL A 28 53.94 53.43 28.36
C VAL A 28 53.40 54.86 28.18
N GLY A 29 52.21 55.11 28.76
CA GLY A 29 51.58 56.41 28.98
C GLY A 29 50.53 56.28 30.12
N SER A 30 50.61 57.16 31.12
CA SER A 30 49.96 57.02 32.44
C SER A 30 48.59 57.69 32.58
N GLY A 31 47.75 57.19 33.50
CA GLY A 31 46.55 57.91 33.98
C GLY A 31 45.63 57.04 34.85
N GLU A 32 45.87 56.99 36.16
CA GLU A 32 44.87 56.52 37.13
C GLU A 32 43.90 57.67 37.45
N GLU A 33 42.59 57.38 37.59
CA GLU A 33 41.83 57.77 38.79
C GLU A 33 40.37 57.27 38.80
N SER A 34 39.89 56.99 40.02
CA SER A 34 38.49 57.05 40.49
C SER A 34 37.47 56.02 39.97
N ALA A 35 37.08 55.14 40.90
CA ALA A 35 35.86 54.33 40.85
C ALA A 35 34.63 55.11 41.39
N GLU A 36 33.47 54.44 41.38
CA GLU A 36 32.36 54.65 42.34
C GLU A 36 31.35 55.80 42.08
N GLN A 37 30.69 55.72 40.92
CA GLN A 37 29.32 56.19 40.58
C GLN A 37 28.98 55.58 39.21
N SER A 38 27.84 54.97 38.90
CA SER A 38 26.49 55.03 39.45
C SER A 38 25.82 53.64 39.42
N ARG A 39 25.05 53.29 40.46
CA ARG A 39 24.37 51.97 40.58
C ARG A 39 22.85 52.12 40.69
N THR A 40 22.27 52.94 39.82
CA THR A 40 20.83 53.25 39.75
C THR A 40 20.42 53.68 38.34
N GLU A 41 20.33 52.73 37.40
CA GLU A 41 19.58 52.93 36.14
C GLU A 41 19.18 51.59 35.48
N THR A 42 18.69 50.67 36.32
CA THR A 42 17.85 49.55 35.87
C THR A 42 16.43 50.03 35.57
N ALA A 43 15.75 49.32 34.64
CA ALA A 43 14.28 49.25 34.44
C ALA A 43 13.61 50.02 33.28
N ALA A 44 14.32 50.46 32.23
CA ALA A 44 13.68 51.17 31.09
C ALA A 44 14.07 50.73 29.66
N ALA A 45 14.85 49.64 29.47
CA ALA A 45 15.47 49.33 28.18
C ALA A 45 15.25 47.90 27.64
N THR A 46 14.22 47.17 28.11
CA THR A 46 13.97 45.76 27.73
C THR A 46 12.56 45.47 27.21
N ASP A 47 11.83 46.49 26.74
CA ASP A 47 10.42 46.39 26.31
C ASP A 47 10.22 46.71 24.81
N ALA A 48 11.16 46.27 23.96
CA ALA A 48 11.19 46.65 22.54
C ALA A 48 11.50 45.50 21.55
N THR A 49 11.76 44.28 22.03
CA THR A 49 12.17 43.13 21.18
C THR A 49 11.50 41.82 21.58
N ASP A 50 10.18 41.82 21.77
CA ASP A 50 9.38 40.61 21.58
C ASP A 50 8.08 40.94 20.83
N LYS A 51 8.17 40.87 19.50
CA LYS A 51 7.02 40.74 18.59
C LYS A 51 7.20 39.46 17.79
N SER A 52 7.21 38.34 18.49
CA SER A 52 6.93 37.04 17.89
C SER A 52 5.61 37.08 17.10
N MET A 53 5.58 36.41 15.95
CA MET A 53 4.35 36.28 15.16
C MET A 53 3.30 35.55 15.99
N ALA A 54 2.22 36.24 16.37
CA ALA A 54 1.01 35.59 16.83
C ALA A 54 0.39 34.86 15.63
N ALA A 55 0.57 33.54 15.58
CA ALA A 55 -0.25 32.69 14.72
C ALA A 55 -1.72 32.85 15.13
N GLU A 56 -2.63 32.95 14.15
CA GLU A 56 -4.06 33.02 14.43
C GLU A 56 -4.51 31.70 15.08
N VAL A 57 -4.63 31.70 16.41
CA VAL A 57 -5.14 30.57 17.20
C VAL A 57 -6.58 30.30 16.76
N THR A 58 -6.87 29.08 16.31
CA THR A 58 -8.22 28.77 15.85
C THR A 58 -9.17 28.69 17.04
N LEU A 59 -10.48 28.89 16.80
CA LEU A 59 -11.48 28.72 17.85
C LEU A 59 -11.47 27.31 18.45
N ALA A 60 -11.08 26.28 17.68
CA ALA A 60 -10.93 24.92 18.17
C ALA A 60 -9.75 24.79 19.14
N ASP A 61 -8.60 25.39 18.83
CA ASP A 61 -7.43 25.40 19.73
C ASP A 61 -7.73 26.19 21.02
N ALA A 62 -8.45 27.31 20.90
CA ALA A 62 -8.85 28.12 22.04
C ALA A 62 -9.84 27.39 22.97
N LEU A 63 -10.77 26.60 22.41
CA LEU A 63 -11.68 25.75 23.19
C LEU A 63 -10.95 24.56 23.83
N SER A 64 -10.09 23.88 23.07
CA SER A 64 -9.23 22.79 23.57
C SER A 64 -8.39 23.23 24.78
N ASN A 65 -7.81 24.44 24.73
CA ASN A 65 -7.06 25.02 25.84
C ASN A 65 -7.92 25.28 27.10
N VAL A 66 -9.24 25.45 26.96
CA VAL A 66 -10.17 25.58 28.10
C VAL A 66 -10.58 24.20 28.61
N ASP A 67 -10.85 23.25 27.73
CA ASP A 67 -11.18 21.87 28.10
C ASP A 67 -10.05 21.20 28.90
N VAL A 68 -8.78 21.50 28.55
CA VAL A 68 -7.58 21.07 29.31
C VAL A 68 -7.54 21.62 30.74
N LEU A 69 -8.20 22.75 31.04
CA LEU A 69 -8.28 23.28 32.41
C LEU A 69 -9.33 22.55 33.26
N ASP A 70 -10.38 22.00 32.65
CA ASP A 70 -11.37 21.17 33.34
C ASP A 70 -10.86 19.73 33.57
N GLU A 71 -9.94 19.23 32.74
CA GLU A 71 -9.31 17.91 32.92
C GLU A 71 -8.12 17.92 33.91
N LEU A 72 -7.67 19.08 34.38
CA LEU A 72 -6.48 19.23 35.21
C LEU A 72 -6.67 18.64 36.63
N PRO A 73 -6.04 17.50 36.98
CA PRO A 73 -6.20 16.92 38.31
C PRO A 73 -5.45 17.78 39.34
N LEU A 74 -6.18 18.32 40.32
CA LEU A 74 -5.60 19.05 41.44
C LEU A 74 -4.70 18.10 42.27
N PRO A 75 -3.37 18.32 42.32
CA PRO A 75 -2.45 17.32 42.85
C PRO A 75 -2.44 17.28 44.38
N ASP A 76 -2.71 16.11 44.94
CA ASP A 76 -2.35 15.81 46.33
C ASP A 76 -0.85 15.45 46.37
N GLN A 77 -0.06 16.21 47.12
CA GLN A 77 1.41 16.17 47.01
C GLN A 77 2.02 14.98 47.77
N GLN A 78 2.25 13.86 47.07
CA GLN A 78 3.11 12.79 47.57
C GLN A 78 4.35 12.62 46.66
N PRO A 79 5.58 12.80 47.17
CA PRO A 79 6.80 12.68 46.36
C PRO A 79 7.08 11.22 45.99
N CYS A 80 7.22 10.94 44.70
CA CYS A 80 7.69 9.64 44.20
C CYS A 80 9.21 9.52 44.39
N ILE A 81 9.68 8.37 44.89
CA ILE A 81 11.10 8.11 45.21
C ILE A 81 11.68 6.98 44.33
N GLU A 82 10.97 6.58 43.27
CA GLU A 82 11.45 5.58 42.31
C GLU A 82 12.14 6.24 41.11
N ALA A 83 13.29 5.69 40.72
CA ALA A 83 13.99 6.08 39.50
C ALA A 83 13.44 5.31 38.29
N LEU A 84 13.38 5.98 37.14
CA LEU A 84 13.00 5.35 35.86
C LEU A 84 13.90 4.14 35.55
N PRO A 85 13.33 2.96 35.22
CA PRO A 85 14.12 1.82 34.78
C PRO A 85 14.71 2.08 33.40
N CYS A 86 16.02 1.89 33.26
CA CYS A 86 16.69 1.90 31.97
C CYS A 86 16.49 0.54 31.28
N SER A 87 16.05 0.53 30.01
CA SER A 87 15.96 -0.69 29.23
C SER A 87 17.31 -1.02 28.58
N ILE A 88 17.62 -2.32 28.51
CA ILE A 88 18.69 -2.84 27.66
C ILE A 88 17.99 -3.72 26.62
N VAL A 89 17.98 -3.28 25.37
CA VAL A 89 17.36 -4.02 24.26
C VAL A 89 18.44 -4.40 23.26
N TYR A 90 18.53 -5.70 22.96
CA TYR A 90 19.34 -6.24 21.88
C TYR A 90 18.43 -6.44 20.65
N HIS A 91 18.79 -5.83 19.52
CA HIS A 91 18.04 -5.95 18.27
C HIS A 91 18.67 -6.94 17.29
N ALA A 92 17.85 -7.87 16.81
CA ALA A 92 17.93 -8.41 15.46
C ALA A 92 16.52 -8.37 14.87
N ASN A 93 16.36 -7.84 13.64
CA ASN A 93 15.06 -7.74 12.99
C ASN A 93 14.90 -8.89 11.97
N PHE A 94 13.87 -9.68 12.18
CA PHE A 94 13.21 -10.50 11.17
C PHE A 94 11.70 -10.24 11.36
N ASP A 95 10.93 -10.09 10.29
CA ASP A 95 9.47 -10.02 10.44
C ASP A 95 8.96 -11.39 10.90
N THR A 96 8.40 -11.44 12.12
CA THR A 96 8.01 -12.68 12.79
C THR A 96 6.50 -12.84 12.91
N ASN A 97 5.67 -12.01 12.25
CA ASN A 97 4.20 -12.08 12.38
C ASN A 97 3.73 -12.15 13.87
N PHE A 98 4.37 -11.32 14.72
CA PHE A 98 4.18 -11.27 16.17
C PHE A 98 4.58 -12.53 16.96
N GLU A 99 5.50 -13.42 16.52
CA GLU A 99 5.95 -14.58 17.34
C GLU A 99 6.44 -14.17 18.74
N ASP A 100 7.04 -12.99 18.85
CA ASP A 100 7.55 -12.38 20.07
C ASP A 100 6.46 -11.82 21.02
N ARG A 101 5.18 -11.89 20.66
CA ARG A 101 4.04 -11.45 21.51
C ARG A 101 4.08 -12.02 22.94
N ASN A 102 4.65 -13.22 23.10
CA ASN A 102 4.81 -13.90 24.39
C ASN A 102 5.96 -13.35 25.26
N ALA A 103 6.79 -12.44 24.74
CA ALA A 103 7.80 -11.72 25.51
C ALA A 103 7.24 -10.45 26.17
N PHE A 104 6.19 -9.84 25.60
CA PHE A 104 5.58 -8.59 26.07
C PHE A 104 4.45 -8.79 27.10
N VAL A 105 4.62 -9.77 28.00
CA VAL A 105 3.61 -10.19 28.99
C VAL A 105 3.22 -9.08 29.98
N THR A 106 4.07 -8.07 30.15
CA THR A 106 3.97 -7.05 31.21
C THR A 106 2.94 -5.95 30.95
N GLY A 107 2.23 -5.93 29.81
CA GLY A 107 1.27 -4.88 29.48
C GLY A 107 0.07 -5.34 28.65
N VAL A 108 -1.00 -5.73 29.33
CA VAL A 108 -2.37 -5.97 28.78
C VAL A 108 -2.50 -7.17 27.83
N ALA A 109 -2.99 -8.30 28.38
CA ALA A 109 -3.26 -9.54 27.64
C ALA A 109 -4.18 -9.39 26.41
N LYS A 110 -5.03 -8.35 26.37
CA LYS A 110 -5.88 -7.99 25.20
C LYS A 110 -5.06 -7.83 23.91
N TYR A 111 -3.89 -7.19 23.98
CA TYR A 111 -3.06 -6.96 22.79
C TYR A 111 -2.39 -8.24 22.30
N ILE A 112 -2.07 -9.17 23.20
CA ILE A 112 -1.51 -10.50 22.85
C ILE A 112 -2.58 -11.35 22.14
N GLU A 113 -3.84 -11.27 22.58
CA GLU A 113 -4.99 -11.89 21.91
C GLU A 113 -5.23 -11.27 20.52
N GLU A 114 -5.26 -9.93 20.42
CA GLU A 114 -5.43 -9.21 19.14
C GLU A 114 -4.32 -9.55 18.15
N ALA A 115 -3.05 -9.48 18.57
CA ALA A 115 -1.89 -9.86 17.75
C ALA A 115 -1.94 -11.33 17.31
N THR A 116 -2.51 -12.22 18.12
CA THR A 116 -2.67 -13.64 17.76
C THR A 116 -3.71 -13.83 16.66
N VAL A 117 -4.88 -13.18 16.77
CA VAL A 117 -5.87 -13.24 15.68
C VAL A 117 -5.35 -12.52 14.43
N HIS A 118 -4.62 -11.41 14.59
CA HIS A 118 -3.99 -10.68 13.48
C HIS A 118 -3.01 -11.58 12.71
N ALA A 119 -2.15 -12.33 13.41
CA ALA A 119 -1.20 -13.24 12.79
C ALA A 119 -1.87 -14.33 11.93
N GLU A 120 -2.91 -14.99 12.47
CA GLU A 120 -3.68 -16.00 11.73
C GLU A 120 -4.42 -15.42 10.50
N LEU A 121 -4.87 -14.16 10.60
CA LEU A 121 -5.48 -13.45 9.48
C LEU A 121 -4.45 -13.15 8.38
N ASN A 122 -3.22 -12.77 8.74
CA ASN A 122 -2.14 -12.55 7.77
C ASN A 122 -1.78 -13.83 6.99
N GLU A 123 -1.59 -14.96 7.67
CA GLU A 123 -1.33 -16.26 7.02
C GLU A 123 -2.44 -16.67 6.02
N MET A 124 -3.68 -16.29 6.32
CA MET A 124 -4.82 -16.56 5.44
C MET A 124 -4.88 -15.60 4.23
N LEU A 125 -4.37 -14.36 4.35
CA LEU A 125 -4.17 -13.47 3.21
C LEU A 125 -3.11 -14.00 2.25
N GLU A 126 -2.02 -14.58 2.76
CA GLU A 126 -0.97 -15.22 1.95
C GLU A 126 -1.52 -16.43 1.18
N GLN A 127 -2.24 -17.33 1.85
CA GLN A 127 -2.95 -18.44 1.18
C GLN A 127 -3.95 -17.95 0.12
N GLY A 128 -4.62 -16.82 0.37
CA GLY A 128 -5.48 -16.15 -0.62
C GLY A 128 -4.71 -15.65 -1.84
N GLN A 129 -3.51 -15.11 -1.63
CA GLN A 129 -2.62 -14.67 -2.71
C GLN A 129 -2.13 -15.85 -3.55
N GLU A 130 -1.80 -16.99 -2.95
CA GLU A 130 -1.47 -18.22 -3.70
C GLU A 130 -2.62 -18.67 -4.62
N HIS A 131 -3.86 -18.67 -4.10
CA HIS A 131 -5.03 -18.97 -4.91
C HIS A 131 -5.30 -17.93 -6.01
N ALA A 132 -5.01 -16.65 -5.77
CA ALA A 132 -5.09 -15.61 -6.79
C ALA A 132 -4.06 -15.82 -7.91
N VAL A 133 -2.80 -16.14 -7.58
CA VAL A 133 -1.75 -16.53 -8.54
C VAL A 133 -2.18 -17.77 -9.35
N MET A 134 -2.72 -18.79 -8.68
CA MET A 134 -3.22 -20.01 -9.32
C MET A 134 -4.32 -19.70 -10.36
N LEU A 135 -5.34 -18.91 -10.01
CA LEU A 135 -6.41 -18.52 -10.93
C LEU A 135 -5.88 -17.66 -12.09
N TYR A 136 -5.02 -16.69 -11.80
CA TYR A 136 -4.47 -15.78 -12.80
C TYR A 136 -3.60 -16.52 -13.82
N THR A 137 -2.73 -17.42 -13.37
CA THR A 137 -1.83 -18.20 -14.25
C THR A 137 -2.52 -19.38 -14.94
N TRP A 138 -3.77 -19.70 -14.58
CA TRP A 138 -4.52 -20.81 -15.17
C TRP A 138 -4.73 -20.64 -16.68
N ARG A 139 -4.10 -21.52 -17.46
CA ARG A 139 -4.29 -21.65 -18.92
C ARG A 139 -5.13 -22.90 -19.21
N CYS A 140 -6.02 -22.79 -20.19
CA CYS A 140 -7.02 -23.82 -20.48
C CYS A 140 -6.38 -25.11 -21.01
N CYS A 141 -6.31 -26.15 -20.17
CA CYS A 141 -5.81 -27.47 -20.55
C CYS A 141 -6.74 -28.15 -21.57
N SER A 142 -8.06 -27.97 -21.47
CA SER A 142 -9.04 -28.64 -22.34
C SER A 142 -8.98 -28.19 -23.81
N ARG A 143 -8.29 -27.09 -24.12
CA ARG A 143 -7.98 -26.67 -25.50
C ARG A 143 -6.85 -27.50 -26.14
N ALA A 144 -5.95 -28.06 -25.33
CA ALA A 144 -4.88 -28.94 -25.79
C ALA A 144 -5.29 -30.43 -25.83
N ILE A 145 -6.34 -30.81 -25.09
CA ILE A 145 -6.84 -32.19 -25.04
C ILE A 145 -7.69 -32.48 -26.29
N PRO A 146 -7.41 -33.57 -27.04
CA PRO A 146 -8.21 -33.95 -28.19
C PRO A 146 -9.63 -34.38 -27.77
N GLN A 147 -10.65 -33.64 -28.21
CA GLN A 147 -12.05 -34.03 -27.93
C GLN A 147 -12.45 -35.26 -28.79
N PRO A 148 -13.11 -36.28 -28.21
CA PRO A 148 -13.66 -37.40 -28.98
C PRO A 148 -14.70 -36.93 -30.00
N LYS A 149 -14.56 -37.32 -31.27
CA LYS A 149 -15.42 -36.90 -32.39
C LYS A 149 -16.67 -37.76 -32.57
N SER A 150 -16.62 -39.02 -32.15
CA SER A 150 -17.73 -39.98 -32.23
C SER A 150 -17.71 -40.91 -31.02
N ASN A 151 -18.86 -41.50 -30.70
CA ASN A 151 -18.97 -42.53 -29.67
C ASN A 151 -18.15 -43.79 -30.02
N GLU A 152 -17.95 -44.06 -31.31
CA GLU A 152 -17.28 -45.24 -31.88
C GLU A 152 -15.76 -45.08 -32.04
N GLN A 153 -15.20 -43.93 -31.62
CA GLN A 153 -13.78 -43.63 -31.79
C GLN A 153 -12.89 -44.62 -30.99
N PRO A 154 -11.94 -45.35 -31.60
CA PRO A 154 -11.19 -46.41 -30.93
C PRO A 154 -10.41 -45.96 -29.69
N ASN A 155 -9.70 -44.83 -29.76
CA ASN A 155 -8.90 -44.29 -28.66
C ASN A 155 -9.70 -43.40 -27.69
N ARG A 156 -11.04 -43.48 -27.70
CA ARG A 156 -11.91 -42.67 -26.82
C ARG A 156 -11.66 -42.95 -25.33
N VAL A 157 -11.39 -44.20 -24.97
CA VAL A 157 -11.12 -44.60 -23.57
C VAL A 157 -9.78 -44.00 -23.12
N GLU A 158 -8.72 -44.25 -23.89
CA GLU A 158 -7.36 -43.71 -23.66
C GLU A 158 -7.35 -42.19 -23.53
N ILE A 159 -8.06 -41.47 -24.40
CA ILE A 159 -8.24 -40.01 -24.32
C ILE A 159 -8.82 -39.61 -22.96
N TYR A 160 -9.87 -40.30 -22.48
CA TYR A 160 -10.48 -39.98 -21.19
C TYR A 160 -9.60 -40.37 -20.01
N GLU A 161 -8.86 -41.47 -20.09
CA GLU A 161 -7.90 -41.88 -19.04
C GLU A 161 -6.80 -40.83 -18.88
N LYS A 162 -6.20 -40.40 -20.00
CA LYS A 162 -5.21 -39.31 -20.00
C LYS A 162 -5.80 -37.94 -19.64
N THR A 163 -7.07 -37.68 -19.96
CA THR A 163 -7.79 -36.48 -19.51
C THR A 163 -7.92 -36.46 -17.98
N VAL A 164 -8.27 -37.59 -17.36
CA VAL A 164 -8.36 -37.70 -15.89
C VAL A 164 -6.98 -37.61 -15.25
N GLU A 165 -5.97 -38.31 -15.79
CA GLU A 165 -4.59 -38.28 -15.29
C GLU A 165 -4.01 -36.86 -15.25
N VAL A 166 -4.20 -36.07 -16.30
CA VAL A 166 -3.69 -34.69 -16.39
C VAL A 166 -4.51 -33.70 -15.55
N LEU A 167 -5.85 -33.81 -15.55
CA LEU A 167 -6.71 -32.81 -14.91
C LEU A 167 -7.01 -33.09 -13.43
N ALA A 168 -6.88 -34.33 -12.94
CA ALA A 168 -7.12 -34.66 -11.52
C ALA A 168 -6.33 -33.79 -10.52
N PRO A 169 -5.00 -33.59 -10.66
CA PRO A 169 -4.25 -32.75 -9.72
C PRO A 169 -4.69 -31.28 -9.79
N GLU A 170 -5.07 -30.78 -10.97
CA GLU A 170 -5.56 -29.42 -11.15
C GLU A 170 -6.95 -29.23 -10.52
N VAL A 171 -7.87 -30.19 -10.70
CA VAL A 171 -9.19 -30.17 -10.06
C VAL A 171 -9.08 -30.25 -8.54
N ASN A 172 -8.08 -30.93 -7.99
CA ASN A 172 -7.81 -30.89 -6.55
C ASN A 172 -7.46 -29.47 -6.05
N LYS A 173 -6.73 -28.67 -6.84
CA LYS A 173 -6.48 -27.25 -6.51
C LYS A 173 -7.77 -26.42 -6.51
N LEU A 174 -8.72 -26.73 -7.40
CA LEU A 174 -10.03 -26.08 -7.44
C LEU A 174 -10.94 -26.47 -6.27
N LEU A 175 -10.87 -27.72 -5.80
CA LEU A 175 -11.52 -28.15 -4.56
C LEU A 175 -10.91 -27.39 -3.36
N ASN A 176 -9.58 -27.34 -3.25
CA ASN A 176 -8.89 -26.59 -2.21
C ASN A 176 -9.27 -25.10 -2.22
N PHE A 177 -9.35 -24.45 -3.39
CA PHE A 177 -9.83 -23.08 -3.52
C PHE A 177 -11.29 -22.90 -3.06
N MET A 178 -12.19 -23.83 -3.44
CA MET A 178 -13.59 -23.82 -3.01
C MET A 178 -13.72 -23.95 -1.47
N TYR A 179 -12.88 -24.77 -0.83
CA TYR A 179 -12.84 -24.89 0.63
C TYR A 179 -12.19 -23.68 1.30
N PHE A 180 -11.10 -23.17 0.74
CA PHE A 180 -10.39 -21.99 1.23
C PHE A 180 -11.32 -20.78 1.30
N GLN A 181 -12.00 -20.42 0.21
CA GLN A 181 -12.86 -19.22 0.20
C GLN A 181 -14.00 -19.32 1.22
N ARG A 182 -14.56 -20.52 1.42
CA ARG A 182 -15.60 -20.75 2.42
C ARG A 182 -15.05 -20.55 3.84
N ARG A 183 -13.92 -21.19 4.16
CA ARG A 183 -13.23 -21.05 5.45
C ARG A 183 -12.84 -19.60 5.72
N ALA A 184 -12.41 -18.86 4.69
CA ALA A 184 -12.05 -17.45 4.79
C ALA A 184 -13.28 -16.55 5.05
N ILE A 185 -14.39 -16.74 4.34
CA ILE A 185 -15.65 -16.03 4.62
C ILE A 185 -16.12 -16.33 6.05
N ASP A 186 -16.11 -17.61 6.46
CA ASP A 186 -16.54 -18.04 7.80
C ASP A 186 -15.66 -17.40 8.90
N ARG A 187 -14.32 -17.39 8.73
CA ARG A 187 -13.37 -16.76 9.68
C ARG A 187 -13.53 -15.24 9.75
N PHE A 188 -13.62 -14.57 8.60
CA PHE A 188 -13.83 -13.11 8.54
C PHE A 188 -15.18 -12.72 9.16
N THR A 189 -16.24 -13.44 8.84
CA THR A 189 -17.59 -13.21 9.38
C THR A 189 -17.66 -13.46 10.89
N ALA A 190 -16.94 -14.46 11.40
CA ALA A 190 -16.82 -14.68 12.84
C ALA A 190 -16.11 -13.51 13.55
N GLU A 191 -15.09 -12.94 12.91
CA GLU A 191 -14.35 -11.80 13.47
C GLU A 191 -15.18 -10.50 13.47
N VAL A 192 -15.86 -10.19 12.35
CA VAL A 192 -16.85 -9.10 12.29
C VAL A 192 -17.90 -9.28 13.40
N ARG A 193 -18.40 -10.50 13.63
CA ARG A 193 -19.37 -10.78 14.69
C ARG A 193 -18.80 -10.52 16.10
N ARG A 194 -17.51 -10.82 16.33
CA ARG A 194 -16.82 -10.58 17.61
C ARG A 194 -16.70 -9.08 17.89
N LEU A 195 -16.23 -8.31 16.91
CA LEU A 195 -16.03 -6.86 17.02
C LEU A 195 -17.35 -6.08 17.13
N CYS A 196 -18.38 -6.48 16.39
CA CYS A 196 -19.69 -5.84 16.43
C CYS A 196 -20.50 -6.10 17.72
N HIS A 197 -20.03 -6.96 18.62
CA HIS A 197 -20.70 -7.26 19.90
C HIS A 197 -20.94 -5.99 20.73
N ALA A 198 -22.07 -5.89 21.44
CA ALA A 198 -22.51 -4.65 22.09
C ALA A 198 -21.49 -4.09 23.10
N GLU A 199 -20.75 -4.96 23.79
CA GLU A 199 -19.68 -4.57 24.70
C GLU A 199 -18.38 -4.21 23.95
N LYS A 200 -18.08 -4.89 22.83
CA LYS A 200 -16.85 -4.70 22.05
C LYS A 200 -16.91 -3.54 21.06
N ARG A 201 -18.10 -3.07 20.67
CA ARG A 201 -18.25 -1.86 19.84
C ARG A 201 -17.76 -0.57 20.52
N LYS A 202 -17.57 -0.60 21.85
CA LYS A 202 -16.99 0.50 22.63
C LYS A 202 -15.50 0.33 22.93
N ASP A 203 -14.94 -0.84 22.63
CA ASP A 203 -13.52 -1.11 22.80
C ASP A 203 -12.73 -0.48 21.65
N PHE A 204 -11.54 0.04 21.95
CA PHE A 204 -10.55 0.37 20.92
C PHE A 204 -10.19 -0.87 20.09
N VAL A 205 -10.07 -0.67 18.78
CA VAL A 205 -9.60 -1.60 17.75
C VAL A 205 -8.46 -0.90 17.00
N SER A 206 -7.32 -1.56 16.80
CA SER A 206 -6.17 -0.91 16.16
C SER A 206 -6.38 -0.64 14.66
N GLU A 207 -5.82 0.47 14.16
CA GLU A 207 -5.88 0.84 12.74
C GLU A 207 -5.26 -0.23 11.83
N ALA A 208 -4.16 -0.86 12.27
CA ALA A 208 -3.52 -1.96 11.56
C ALA A 208 -4.43 -3.20 11.42
N TYR A 209 -5.30 -3.45 12.41
CA TYR A 209 -6.26 -4.53 12.38
C TYR A 209 -7.44 -4.20 11.45
N LEU A 210 -7.98 -2.98 11.51
CA LEU A 210 -8.98 -2.49 10.54
C LEU A 210 -8.46 -2.55 9.10
N LEU A 211 -7.21 -2.16 8.87
CA LEU A 211 -6.55 -2.26 7.57
C LEU A 211 -6.43 -3.71 7.10
N THR A 212 -6.17 -4.65 8.01
CA THR A 212 -6.09 -6.09 7.70
C THR A 212 -7.46 -6.67 7.35
N LEU A 213 -8.53 -6.25 8.04
CA LEU A 213 -9.90 -6.56 7.62
C LEU A 213 -10.22 -5.94 6.24
N GLY A 214 -9.71 -4.75 5.94
CA GLY A 214 -9.72 -4.16 4.59
C GLY A 214 -9.00 -5.03 3.55
N LYS A 215 -7.80 -5.54 3.85
CA LYS A 215 -7.07 -6.47 2.99
C LYS A 215 -7.89 -7.75 2.70
N PHE A 216 -8.65 -8.26 3.67
CA PHE A 216 -9.60 -9.37 3.46
C PHE A 216 -10.72 -9.02 2.48
N ILE A 217 -11.36 -7.86 2.65
CA ILE A 217 -12.39 -7.35 1.73
C ILE A 217 -11.82 -7.29 0.30
N ASN A 218 -10.62 -6.74 0.11
CA ASN A 218 -9.93 -6.73 -1.18
C ASN A 218 -9.56 -8.15 -1.69
N MET A 219 -9.14 -9.07 -0.83
CA MET A 219 -8.85 -10.48 -1.20
C MET A 219 -10.10 -11.17 -1.78
N PHE A 220 -11.27 -11.00 -1.14
CA PHE A 220 -12.51 -11.58 -1.66
C PHE A 220 -12.90 -11.01 -3.03
N ALA A 221 -12.75 -9.70 -3.24
CA ALA A 221 -12.95 -9.06 -4.54
C ALA A 221 -12.00 -9.64 -5.62
N VAL A 222 -10.70 -9.71 -5.33
CA VAL A 222 -9.69 -10.26 -6.25
C VAL A 222 -10.01 -11.71 -6.64
N LEU A 223 -10.35 -12.57 -5.67
CA LEU A 223 -10.63 -13.98 -5.92
C LEU A 223 -11.91 -14.22 -6.73
N ASP A 224 -12.97 -13.45 -6.49
CA ASP A 224 -14.23 -13.64 -7.22
C ASP A 224 -14.15 -13.10 -8.65
N GLU A 225 -13.49 -11.96 -8.87
CA GLU A 225 -13.30 -11.40 -10.21
C GLU A 225 -12.33 -12.24 -11.05
N LEU A 226 -11.25 -12.76 -10.46
CA LEU A 226 -10.38 -13.76 -11.11
C LEU A 226 -11.17 -15.01 -11.53
N LYS A 227 -12.01 -15.53 -10.62
CA LYS A 227 -12.91 -16.66 -10.90
C LYS A 227 -13.93 -16.33 -12.01
N ASN A 228 -14.50 -15.13 -12.01
CA ASN A 228 -15.48 -14.68 -13.00
C ASN A 228 -14.87 -14.60 -14.41
N MET A 229 -13.67 -14.03 -14.55
CA MET A 229 -13.02 -13.83 -15.85
C MET A 229 -12.38 -15.12 -16.41
N LYS A 230 -11.91 -16.03 -15.55
CA LYS A 230 -11.18 -17.26 -15.97
C LYS A 230 -12.09 -18.40 -16.41
N SER A 231 -12.78 -18.20 -17.55
CA SER A 231 -13.58 -19.25 -18.22
C SER A 231 -12.84 -20.59 -18.43
N SER A 232 -11.50 -20.55 -18.59
CA SER A 232 -10.62 -21.72 -18.64
C SER A 232 -10.87 -22.72 -17.50
N VAL A 233 -10.99 -22.23 -16.26
CA VAL A 233 -11.15 -23.05 -15.05
C VAL A 233 -12.44 -23.88 -15.13
N LYS A 234 -13.54 -23.24 -15.51
CA LYS A 234 -14.85 -23.88 -15.71
C LYS A 234 -14.81 -24.93 -16.84
N ASN A 235 -14.12 -24.63 -17.94
CA ASN A 235 -14.01 -25.51 -19.10
C ASN A 235 -13.15 -26.76 -18.83
N ASP A 236 -12.05 -26.59 -18.10
CA ASP A 236 -11.17 -27.68 -17.69
C ASP A 236 -11.90 -28.61 -16.71
N TYR A 237 -12.56 -28.07 -15.69
CA TYR A 237 -13.38 -28.85 -14.78
C TYR A 237 -14.54 -29.59 -15.48
N ALA A 238 -15.25 -28.93 -16.40
CA ALA A 238 -16.31 -29.57 -17.19
C ALA A 238 -15.79 -30.68 -18.12
N THR A 239 -14.52 -30.61 -18.55
CA THR A 239 -13.88 -31.64 -19.37
C THR A 239 -13.43 -32.83 -18.51
N TYR A 240 -12.83 -32.57 -17.35
CA TYR A 240 -12.53 -33.59 -16.34
C TYR A 240 -13.80 -34.33 -15.90
N ARG A 241 -14.87 -33.61 -15.54
CA ARG A 241 -16.14 -34.20 -15.06
C ARG A 241 -16.73 -35.17 -16.09
N ARG A 242 -16.72 -34.81 -17.38
CA ARG A 242 -17.18 -35.70 -18.47
C ARG A 242 -16.34 -36.99 -18.56
N ALA A 243 -15.02 -36.88 -18.46
CA ALA A 243 -14.10 -38.02 -18.52
C ALA A 243 -14.24 -38.94 -17.30
N ALA A 244 -14.25 -38.37 -16.09
CA ALA A 244 -14.38 -39.10 -14.83
C ALA A 244 -15.73 -39.83 -14.70
N GLN A 245 -16.83 -39.22 -15.20
CA GLN A 245 -18.14 -39.87 -15.27
C GLN A 245 -18.16 -41.04 -16.27
N PHE A 246 -17.55 -40.89 -17.45
CA PHE A 246 -17.47 -41.97 -18.43
C PHE A 246 -16.68 -43.18 -17.91
N LEU A 247 -15.55 -42.92 -17.24
CA LEU A 247 -14.70 -43.95 -16.62
C LEU A 247 -15.22 -44.49 -15.28
N LYS A 248 -16.34 -43.97 -14.77
CA LYS A 248 -16.94 -44.31 -13.45
C LYS A 248 -15.99 -44.15 -12.26
N VAL A 249 -15.08 -43.17 -12.33
CA VAL A 249 -14.09 -42.87 -11.27
C VAL A 249 -14.77 -42.27 -10.03
N MET A 250 -15.88 -41.55 -10.22
CA MET A 250 -16.70 -40.99 -9.14
C MET A 250 -17.85 -41.96 -8.81
N ALA A 251 -17.58 -42.94 -7.95
CA ALA A 251 -18.52 -44.01 -7.59
C ALA A 251 -19.14 -43.85 -6.17
N ASP A 252 -18.54 -43.05 -5.30
CA ASP A 252 -19.03 -42.81 -3.95
C ASP A 252 -19.97 -41.59 -3.87
N SER A 253 -20.86 -41.60 -2.87
CA SER A 253 -21.86 -40.53 -2.71
C SER A 253 -21.26 -39.19 -2.29
N GLN A 254 -20.07 -39.16 -1.68
CA GLN A 254 -19.46 -37.94 -1.18
C GLN A 254 -18.76 -37.17 -2.30
N ALA A 255 -17.89 -37.81 -3.08
CA ALA A 255 -17.22 -37.18 -4.22
C ALA A 255 -18.24 -36.74 -5.30
N LEU A 256 -19.37 -37.44 -5.44
CA LEU A 256 -20.45 -36.99 -6.32
C LEU A 256 -21.09 -35.68 -5.83
N GLN A 257 -21.27 -35.51 -4.52
CA GLN A 257 -21.77 -34.28 -3.92
C GLN A 257 -20.74 -33.14 -4.00
N GLU A 258 -19.47 -33.40 -3.71
CA GLU A 258 -18.37 -32.43 -3.86
C GLU A 258 -18.21 -31.99 -5.33
N SER A 259 -18.30 -32.93 -6.27
CA SER A 259 -18.29 -32.67 -7.71
C SER A 259 -19.43 -31.74 -8.14
N GLN A 260 -20.63 -31.94 -7.58
CA GLN A 260 -21.78 -31.07 -7.85
C GLN A 260 -21.61 -29.69 -7.21
N ASN A 261 -21.10 -29.61 -5.97
CA ASN A 261 -20.82 -28.34 -5.28
C ASN A 261 -19.80 -27.49 -6.07
N LEU A 262 -18.68 -28.10 -6.48
CA LEU A 262 -17.66 -27.42 -7.29
C LEU A 262 -18.22 -26.97 -8.64
N SER A 263 -19.07 -27.79 -9.27
CA SER A 263 -19.74 -27.43 -10.52
C SER A 263 -20.64 -26.20 -10.38
N MET A 264 -21.36 -26.08 -9.25
CA MET A 264 -22.21 -24.91 -8.98
C MET A 264 -21.36 -23.67 -8.65
N PHE A 265 -20.33 -23.82 -7.82
CA PHE A 265 -19.40 -22.75 -7.46
C PHE A 265 -18.72 -22.12 -8.68
N LEU A 266 -18.21 -22.94 -9.61
CA LEU A 266 -17.57 -22.47 -10.85
C LEU A 266 -18.58 -21.95 -11.90
N ALA A 267 -19.85 -22.34 -11.82
CA ALA A 267 -20.88 -21.89 -12.76
C ALA A 267 -21.51 -20.54 -12.36
N THR A 268 -21.63 -20.26 -11.06
CA THR A 268 -22.25 -19.05 -10.53
C THR A 268 -21.25 -17.88 -10.52
N GLN A 269 -21.55 -16.83 -11.28
CA GLN A 269 -20.83 -15.56 -11.20
C GLN A 269 -21.04 -14.91 -9.83
N ASN A 270 -20.05 -14.13 -9.37
CA ASN A 270 -20.10 -13.36 -8.13
C ASN A 270 -20.34 -14.17 -6.84
N LYS A 271 -20.08 -15.48 -6.86
CA LYS A 271 -20.49 -16.38 -5.78
C LYS A 271 -19.77 -16.09 -4.46
N ILE A 272 -18.52 -15.62 -4.47
CA ILE A 272 -17.79 -15.30 -3.23
C ILE A 272 -18.36 -14.01 -2.63
N ARG A 273 -18.49 -12.96 -3.45
CA ARG A 273 -19.09 -11.66 -3.09
C ARG A 273 -20.49 -11.81 -2.50
N ASP A 274 -21.37 -12.50 -3.23
CA ASP A 274 -22.78 -12.57 -2.86
C ASP A 274 -22.94 -13.41 -1.57
N THR A 275 -22.15 -14.50 -1.42
CA THR A 275 -22.11 -15.28 -0.17
C THR A 275 -21.57 -14.46 1.01
N LEU A 276 -20.52 -13.67 0.81
CA LEU A 276 -19.96 -12.78 1.84
C LEU A 276 -20.99 -11.74 2.30
N LYS A 277 -21.73 -11.13 1.36
CA LYS A 277 -22.78 -10.16 1.68
C LYS A 277 -23.92 -10.82 2.48
N GLU A 278 -24.43 -11.95 2.00
CA GLU A 278 -25.45 -12.75 2.70
C GLU A 278 -25.03 -13.18 4.13
N THR A 279 -23.73 -13.37 4.40
CA THR A 279 -23.25 -13.74 5.74
C THR A 279 -23.01 -12.55 6.66
N LEU A 280 -22.62 -11.39 6.11
CA LEU A 280 -22.44 -10.14 6.85
C LEU A 280 -23.77 -9.51 7.28
N GLU A 281 -24.78 -9.48 6.41
CA GLU A 281 -26.12 -8.92 6.71
C GLU A 281 -26.81 -9.63 7.89
N LYS A 282 -26.36 -10.84 8.27
CA LYS A 282 -26.80 -11.61 9.45
C LYS A 282 -26.12 -11.19 10.76
N ILE A 283 -25.30 -10.13 10.77
CA ILE A 283 -24.61 -9.60 11.95
C ILE A 283 -25.16 -8.21 12.27
N VAL A 284 -25.60 -8.00 13.51
CA VAL A 284 -26.15 -6.71 13.94
C VAL A 284 -25.04 -5.67 14.07
N GLY A 285 -25.05 -4.63 13.22
CA GLY A 285 -24.05 -3.57 13.22
C GLY A 285 -22.75 -3.91 12.48
N TYR A 286 -22.80 -4.82 11.51
CA TYR A 286 -21.68 -5.05 10.58
C TYR A 286 -21.33 -3.78 9.78
N ASP A 287 -22.35 -2.96 9.49
CA ASP A 287 -22.25 -1.71 8.75
C ASP A 287 -21.47 -0.64 9.50
N ASP A 288 -21.55 -0.61 10.84
CA ASP A 288 -20.71 0.26 11.66
C ASP A 288 -19.22 -0.09 11.48
N LEU A 289 -18.85 -1.37 11.57
CA LEU A 289 -17.45 -1.79 11.43
C LEU A 289 -16.93 -1.60 10.00
N LEU A 290 -17.74 -1.90 8.97
CA LEU A 290 -17.37 -1.63 7.58
C LEU A 290 -17.19 -0.12 7.34
N ALA A 291 -17.97 0.75 7.99
CA ALA A 291 -17.77 2.19 7.92
C ALA A 291 -16.42 2.62 8.52
N ASP A 292 -15.96 2.01 9.63
CA ASP A 292 -14.63 2.29 10.18
C ASP A 292 -13.51 1.86 9.21
N ILE A 293 -13.63 0.69 8.60
CA ILE A 293 -12.68 0.19 7.59
C ILE A 293 -12.63 1.12 6.36
N VAL A 294 -13.79 1.60 5.88
CA VAL A 294 -13.84 2.57 4.77
C VAL A 294 -13.25 3.92 5.19
N ASN A 295 -13.55 4.41 6.40
CA ASN A 295 -13.07 5.70 6.89
C ASN A 295 -11.54 5.71 7.10
N ILE A 296 -10.94 4.65 7.68
CA ILE A 296 -9.48 4.58 7.80
C ILE A 296 -8.82 4.51 6.41
N CYS A 297 -9.43 3.82 5.44
CA CYS A 297 -8.91 3.84 4.06
C CYS A 297 -8.97 5.24 3.43
N VAL A 298 -10.04 6.01 3.65
CA VAL A 298 -10.16 7.40 3.17
C VAL A 298 -9.13 8.30 3.84
N GLN A 299 -8.96 8.19 5.16
CA GLN A 299 -7.95 8.92 5.93
C GLN A 299 -6.55 8.60 5.40
N MET A 300 -6.17 7.33 5.31
CA MET A 300 -4.86 6.91 4.80
C MET A 300 -4.59 7.37 3.37
N TYR A 301 -5.63 7.45 2.52
CA TYR A 301 -5.49 7.99 1.17
C TYR A 301 -5.27 9.51 1.18
N GLU A 302 -6.07 10.26 1.93
CA GLU A 302 -5.97 11.73 2.02
C GLU A 302 -4.67 12.21 2.68
N THR A 303 -4.17 11.51 3.70
CA THR A 303 -2.93 11.86 4.42
C THR A 303 -1.68 11.19 3.84
N LYS A 304 -1.79 10.47 2.72
CA LYS A 304 -0.70 9.68 2.09
C LYS A 304 -0.01 8.68 3.04
N MET A 305 -0.77 8.03 3.92
CA MET A 305 -0.26 6.94 4.79
C MET A 305 -0.20 5.62 4.01
N TYR A 306 0.60 5.59 2.95
CA TYR A 306 0.93 4.41 2.14
C TYR A 306 2.32 4.60 1.52
N MET A 307 3.04 3.51 1.24
CA MET A 307 4.38 3.57 0.65
C MET A 307 4.46 2.92 -0.73
N LEU A 308 3.68 1.87 -1.00
CA LEU A 308 3.69 1.18 -2.30
C LEU A 308 2.48 1.54 -3.17
N PRO A 309 2.60 1.55 -4.52
CA PRO A 309 1.45 1.79 -5.41
C PRO A 309 0.31 0.79 -5.15
N ALA A 310 0.67 -0.47 -4.86
CA ALA A 310 -0.29 -1.53 -4.54
C ALA A 310 -1.11 -1.24 -3.27
N GLU A 311 -0.53 -0.53 -2.28
CA GLU A 311 -1.24 -0.12 -1.07
C GLU A 311 -2.23 1.00 -1.39
N LYS A 312 -1.79 2.06 -2.10
CA LYS A 312 -2.68 3.13 -2.61
C LYS A 312 -3.89 2.56 -3.35
N HIS A 313 -3.65 1.64 -4.30
CA HIS A 313 -4.70 0.99 -5.08
C HIS A 313 -5.61 0.10 -4.21
N MET A 314 -5.07 -0.56 -3.19
CA MET A 314 -5.82 -1.40 -2.25
C MET A 314 -6.81 -0.57 -1.42
N LEU A 315 -6.41 0.61 -0.92
CA LEU A 315 -7.32 1.51 -0.19
C LEU A 315 -8.57 1.85 -1.02
N VAL A 316 -8.40 2.21 -2.30
CA VAL A 316 -9.53 2.57 -3.18
C VAL A 316 -10.40 1.37 -3.56
N LYS A 317 -9.81 0.17 -3.72
CA LYS A 317 -10.58 -1.09 -3.88
C LYS A 317 -11.43 -1.39 -2.64
N VAL A 318 -10.88 -1.20 -1.43
CA VAL A 318 -11.61 -1.39 -0.16
C VAL A 318 -12.73 -0.37 0.01
N MET A 319 -12.54 0.90 -0.38
CA MET A 319 -13.63 1.90 -0.40
C MET A 319 -14.79 1.43 -1.30
N GLY A 320 -14.51 1.05 -2.55
CA GLY A 320 -15.55 0.64 -3.50
C GLY A 320 -16.29 -0.62 -3.07
N PHE A 321 -15.56 -1.66 -2.69
CA PHE A 321 -16.16 -2.94 -2.32
C PHE A 321 -16.79 -2.92 -0.93
N GLY A 322 -16.19 -2.21 0.04
CA GLY A 322 -16.75 -2.02 1.38
C GLY A 322 -18.10 -1.31 1.34
N LEU A 323 -18.23 -0.23 0.57
CA LEU A 323 -19.52 0.46 0.38
C LEU A 323 -20.58 -0.44 -0.27
N PHE A 324 -20.20 -1.30 -1.23
CA PHE A 324 -21.13 -2.27 -1.84
C PHE A 324 -21.57 -3.37 -0.85
N LEU A 325 -20.72 -3.80 0.07
CA LEU A 325 -21.08 -4.73 1.13
C LEU A 325 -21.99 -4.06 2.18
N MET A 326 -21.80 -2.76 2.45
CA MET A 326 -22.66 -1.96 3.33
C MET A 326 -24.05 -1.67 2.75
N ASP A 327 -24.18 -1.43 1.44
CA ASP A 327 -25.45 -1.04 0.83
C ASP A 327 -26.32 -2.26 0.50
N GLY A 328 -27.24 -2.63 1.40
CA GLY A 328 -28.09 -3.83 1.32
C GLY A 328 -29.49 -3.57 1.86
N GLU A 329 -30.25 -4.63 2.19
CA GLU A 329 -31.61 -4.44 2.75
C GLU A 329 -31.58 -3.80 4.15
N VAL A 330 -30.53 -4.07 4.92
CA VAL A 330 -30.38 -3.64 6.33
C VAL A 330 -29.78 -2.24 6.45
N CYS A 331 -28.79 -1.90 5.61
CA CYS A 331 -28.06 -0.65 5.65
C CYS A 331 -28.08 0.05 4.29
N ASN A 332 -28.18 1.39 4.31
CA ASN A 332 -28.21 2.22 3.12
C ASN A 332 -27.12 3.30 3.24
N ILE A 333 -26.20 3.34 2.27
CA ILE A 333 -25.02 4.23 2.33
C ILE A 333 -25.40 5.71 2.30
N ASN A 334 -26.45 6.10 1.57
CA ASN A 334 -26.93 7.49 1.51
C ASN A 334 -27.48 7.96 2.87
N LYS A 335 -28.01 7.06 3.70
CA LYS A 335 -28.41 7.34 5.09
C LYS A 335 -27.21 7.43 6.04
N GLN A 336 -26.15 6.64 5.81
CA GLN A 336 -24.92 6.73 6.61
C GLN A 336 -24.16 8.03 6.33
N ASP A 337 -24.15 8.52 5.09
CA ASP A 337 -23.63 9.85 4.71
C ASP A 337 -24.42 10.99 5.39
N GLN A 338 -25.75 10.91 5.43
CA GLN A 338 -26.60 11.87 6.16
C GLN A 338 -26.31 11.91 7.67
N LYS A 339 -25.95 10.77 8.26
CA LYS A 339 -25.48 10.67 9.66
C LYS A 339 -24.03 11.14 9.85
N LYS A 340 -23.32 11.53 8.79
CA LYS A 340 -21.88 11.80 8.75
C LYS A 340 -21.01 10.60 9.18
N ARG A 341 -21.52 9.38 9.06
CA ARG A 341 -20.81 8.14 9.42
C ARG A 341 -19.77 7.74 8.36
N ILE A 342 -20.04 8.10 7.11
CA ILE A 342 -19.14 8.05 5.96
C ILE A 342 -19.21 9.40 5.24
N ASN A 343 -18.29 9.67 4.31
CA ASN A 343 -18.29 10.91 3.51
C ASN A 343 -18.24 10.58 2.02
N ILE A 344 -19.41 10.52 1.37
CA ILE A 344 -19.53 10.20 -0.05
C ILE A 344 -18.80 11.24 -0.92
N SER A 345 -18.82 12.52 -0.55
CA SER A 345 -18.17 13.59 -1.33
C SER A 345 -16.64 13.45 -1.40
N LYS A 346 -15.99 12.94 -0.34
CA LYS A 346 -14.56 12.59 -0.36
C LYS A 346 -14.30 11.41 -1.30
N ILE A 347 -15.10 10.35 -1.18
CA ILE A 347 -14.93 9.12 -1.96
C ILE A 347 -15.21 9.36 -3.46
N ASP A 348 -16.19 10.19 -3.80
CA ASP A 348 -16.49 10.62 -5.19
C ASP A 348 -15.30 11.33 -5.85
N LYS A 349 -14.59 12.19 -5.11
CA LYS A 349 -13.33 12.81 -5.57
C LYS A 349 -12.23 11.79 -5.77
N ILE A 350 -12.08 10.82 -4.86
CA ILE A 350 -11.06 9.77 -4.95
C ILE A 350 -11.31 8.88 -6.17
N PHE A 351 -12.56 8.41 -6.38
CA PHE A 351 -12.91 7.63 -7.56
C PHE A 351 -12.79 8.41 -8.88
N LYS A 352 -12.90 9.75 -8.86
CA LYS A 352 -12.62 10.54 -10.06
C LYS A 352 -11.12 10.77 -10.31
N ALA A 353 -10.34 10.92 -9.25
CA ALA A 353 -8.88 11.02 -9.35
C ALA A 353 -8.23 9.70 -9.80
N LEU A 354 -8.84 8.57 -9.45
CA LEU A 354 -8.36 7.22 -9.75
C LEU A 354 -9.54 6.32 -10.17
N GLU A 355 -9.89 6.38 -11.46
CA GLU A 355 -11.04 5.66 -12.04
C GLU A 355 -10.77 4.16 -12.17
N MET A 356 -9.55 3.79 -12.60
CA MET A 356 -9.15 2.42 -12.88
C MET A 356 -7.98 2.00 -11.99
N VAL A 357 -8.03 0.81 -11.41
CA VAL A 357 -6.93 0.30 -10.57
C VAL A 357 -6.55 -1.14 -10.96
N PRO A 358 -5.27 -1.52 -10.82
CA PRO A 358 -4.85 -2.91 -10.91
C PRO A 358 -5.63 -3.78 -9.92
N LEU A 359 -6.40 -4.73 -10.46
CA LEU A 359 -7.01 -5.79 -9.67
C LEU A 359 -5.95 -6.85 -9.37
N PHE A 360 -5.44 -7.49 -10.43
CA PHE A 360 -4.40 -8.52 -10.38
C PHE A 360 -3.74 -8.72 -11.75
N GLY A 361 -2.44 -8.50 -11.87
CA GLY A 361 -1.73 -8.62 -13.14
C GLY A 361 -2.22 -7.61 -14.18
N ASP A 362 -2.57 -8.08 -15.39
CA ASP A 362 -3.17 -7.26 -16.45
C ASP A 362 -4.66 -6.96 -16.23
N MET A 363 -5.34 -7.66 -15.31
CA MET A 363 -6.74 -7.41 -14.98
C MET A 363 -6.89 -6.12 -14.17
N GLN A 364 -7.73 -5.22 -14.68
CA GLN A 364 -8.08 -3.94 -14.06
C GLN A 364 -9.50 -3.99 -13.49
N ILE A 365 -9.80 -3.07 -12.58
CA ILE A 365 -11.16 -2.87 -12.07
C ILE A 365 -11.46 -1.37 -11.94
N ALA A 366 -12.72 -1.00 -12.15
CA ALA A 366 -13.25 0.33 -11.81
C ALA A 366 -13.89 0.25 -10.41
N PRO A 367 -13.31 0.82 -9.34
CA PRO A 367 -13.90 0.72 -8.00
C PRO A 367 -15.31 1.31 -7.91
N PHE A 368 -15.59 2.34 -8.71
CA PHE A 368 -16.92 2.95 -8.84
C PHE A 368 -17.96 2.03 -9.50
N HIS A 369 -17.57 0.95 -10.18
CA HIS A 369 -18.51 -0.05 -10.70
C HIS A 369 -19.28 -0.74 -9.57
N TYR A 370 -18.63 -1.02 -8.43
CA TYR A 370 -19.31 -1.56 -7.25
C TYR A 370 -20.45 -0.65 -6.76
N ILE A 371 -20.24 0.67 -6.82
CA ILE A 371 -21.27 1.66 -6.46
C ILE A 371 -22.41 1.69 -7.48
N LYS A 372 -22.12 1.62 -8.79
CA LYS A 372 -23.15 1.52 -9.84
C LYS A 372 -24.02 0.26 -9.74
N CYS A 373 -23.48 -0.80 -9.15
CA CYS A 373 -24.18 -2.06 -8.89
C CYS A 373 -24.82 -2.14 -7.49
N SER A 374 -24.80 -1.06 -6.69
CA SER A 374 -25.41 -1.04 -5.36
C SER A 374 -26.94 -0.83 -5.44
N PRO A 375 -27.74 -1.44 -4.54
CA PRO A 375 -29.21 -1.32 -4.56
C PRO A 375 -29.75 0.12 -4.49
N HIS A 376 -29.03 1.04 -3.82
CA HIS A 376 -29.46 2.42 -3.60
C HIS A 376 -28.62 3.46 -4.36
N TYR A 377 -28.08 3.08 -5.52
CA TYR A 377 -27.28 3.98 -6.36
C TYR A 377 -28.08 5.20 -6.85
N GLU A 378 -27.62 6.40 -6.47
CA GLU A 378 -28.15 7.70 -6.94
C GLU A 378 -27.04 8.47 -7.66
N ALA A 379 -27.09 8.58 -9.00
CA ALA A 379 -26.04 9.27 -9.76
C ALA A 379 -25.83 10.75 -9.35
N SER A 380 -26.87 11.41 -8.83
CA SER A 380 -26.80 12.78 -8.29
C SER A 380 -25.95 12.92 -7.02
N ARG A 381 -25.67 11.81 -6.31
CA ARG A 381 -24.76 11.77 -5.15
C ARG A 381 -23.29 11.62 -5.55
N TRP A 382 -23.02 11.23 -6.78
CA TRP A 382 -21.69 10.93 -7.32
C TRP A 382 -21.38 11.78 -8.56
N PRO A 383 -21.47 13.12 -8.48
CA PRO A 383 -21.38 13.99 -9.65
C PRO A 383 -20.01 13.95 -10.35
N LEU A 384 -18.92 13.66 -9.63
CA LEU A 384 -17.58 13.60 -10.21
C LEU A 384 -17.31 12.23 -10.86
N ALA A 385 -17.52 11.13 -10.12
CA ALA A 385 -17.29 9.78 -10.62
C ALA A 385 -18.31 9.35 -11.70
N SER A 386 -19.49 9.99 -11.75
CA SER A 386 -20.47 9.83 -12.84
C SER A 386 -20.18 10.69 -14.07
N SER A 387 -19.22 11.63 -14.01
CA SER A 387 -18.92 12.52 -15.12
C SER A 387 -18.17 11.79 -16.25
N SER A 388 -18.44 12.16 -17.50
CA SER A 388 -17.77 11.63 -18.69
C SER A 388 -16.47 12.36 -19.04
N SER A 389 -15.96 13.26 -18.19
CA SER A 389 -14.64 13.88 -18.42
C SER A 389 -13.55 12.84 -18.17
N PRO A 390 -12.42 12.83 -18.89
CA PRO A 390 -11.29 11.98 -18.52
C PRO A 390 -10.82 12.24 -17.08
N SER A 391 -10.35 11.20 -16.40
CA SER A 391 -9.64 11.33 -15.12
C SER A 391 -8.24 11.92 -15.32
N PRO A 392 -7.65 12.62 -14.34
CA PRO A 392 -6.22 12.98 -14.35
C PRO A 392 -5.31 11.78 -14.64
N GLN A 393 -5.74 10.58 -14.27
CA GLN A 393 -5.10 9.31 -14.59
C GLN A 393 -4.78 9.10 -16.08
N SER A 394 -5.53 9.72 -17.00
CA SER A 394 -5.32 9.53 -18.45
C SER A 394 -4.16 10.33 -19.05
N ASP A 395 -3.58 11.30 -18.32
CA ASP A 395 -2.56 12.22 -18.83
C ASP A 395 -1.29 12.26 -17.96
N LEU A 396 -0.26 11.52 -18.39
CA LEU A 396 1.07 11.56 -17.76
C LEU A 396 1.84 12.84 -18.11
N LEU A 397 1.57 13.47 -19.26
CA LEU A 397 2.35 14.60 -19.76
C LEU A 397 2.15 15.85 -18.90
N GLN A 398 0.97 16.03 -18.29
CA GLN A 398 0.73 17.07 -17.30
C GLN A 398 1.63 16.95 -16.06
N HIS A 399 1.99 15.74 -15.64
CA HIS A 399 2.82 15.49 -14.46
C HIS A 399 4.33 15.53 -14.76
N LEU A 400 4.72 15.32 -16.01
CA LEU A 400 6.13 15.16 -16.42
C LEU A 400 7.06 16.35 -16.03
N PRO A 401 6.65 17.64 -16.10
CA PRO A 401 7.51 18.74 -15.64
C PRO A 401 7.84 18.67 -14.15
N ALA A 402 6.86 18.40 -13.29
CA ALA A 402 7.08 18.28 -11.85
C ALA A 402 7.98 17.08 -11.50
N ILE A 403 7.77 15.94 -12.19
CA ILE A 403 8.62 14.75 -12.04
C ILE A 403 10.09 15.06 -12.37
N ARG A 404 10.36 15.83 -13.42
CA ARG A 404 11.72 16.26 -13.81
C ARG A 404 12.36 17.16 -12.74
N ASP A 405 11.63 18.17 -12.28
CA ASP A 405 12.12 19.13 -11.27
C ASP A 405 12.45 18.43 -9.94
N ASP A 406 11.61 17.49 -9.51
CA ASP A 406 11.82 16.71 -8.29
C ASP A 406 12.96 15.68 -8.47
N TYR A 407 13.10 15.06 -9.64
CA TYR A 407 14.22 14.19 -9.97
C TYR A 407 15.56 14.94 -9.93
N GLU A 408 15.67 16.09 -10.59
CA GLU A 408 16.91 16.90 -10.60
C GLU A 408 17.30 17.35 -9.19
N ARG A 409 16.33 17.84 -8.41
CA ARG A 409 16.53 18.28 -7.01
C ARG A 409 17.01 17.12 -6.14
N TYR A 410 16.29 15.99 -6.14
CA TYR A 410 16.61 14.86 -5.28
C TYR A 410 17.94 14.19 -5.65
N ILE A 411 18.21 14.01 -6.95
CA ILE A 411 19.47 13.39 -7.42
C ILE A 411 20.68 14.26 -7.06
N SER A 412 20.55 15.58 -7.14
CA SER A 412 21.61 16.52 -6.74
C SER A 412 21.92 16.42 -5.23
N GLU A 413 20.88 16.33 -4.40
CA GLU A 413 21.00 16.14 -2.95
C GLU A 413 21.61 14.77 -2.61
N LEU A 414 21.12 13.68 -3.22
CA LEU A 414 21.64 12.33 -3.05
C LEU A 414 23.12 12.22 -3.47
N ALA A 415 23.49 12.84 -4.58
CA ALA A 415 24.86 12.84 -5.08
C ALA A 415 25.83 13.55 -4.12
N ARG A 416 25.39 14.63 -3.45
CA ARG A 416 26.17 15.30 -2.39
C ARG A 416 26.55 14.31 -1.28
N HIS A 417 25.56 13.63 -0.70
CA HIS A 417 25.81 12.67 0.40
C HIS A 417 26.59 11.44 -0.05
N SER A 418 26.32 10.91 -1.26
CA SER A 418 27.05 9.79 -1.84
C SER A 418 28.54 10.11 -2.02
N ASN A 419 28.84 11.31 -2.53
CA ASN A 419 30.22 11.79 -2.68
C ASN A 419 30.90 12.04 -1.34
N GLU A 420 30.20 12.63 -0.36
CA GLU A 420 30.72 12.82 1.00
C GLU A 420 31.12 11.49 1.64
N VAL A 421 30.25 10.48 1.61
CA VAL A 421 30.54 9.15 2.17
C VAL A 421 31.67 8.43 1.42
N THR A 422 31.78 8.62 0.10
CA THR A 422 32.82 7.97 -0.72
C THR A 422 34.20 8.63 -0.53
N THR A 423 34.24 9.94 -0.29
CA THR A 423 35.49 10.72 -0.25
C THR A 423 35.97 11.06 1.16
N THR A 424 35.10 11.03 2.16
CA THR A 424 35.45 11.35 3.56
C THR A 424 35.39 10.10 4.44
N VAL A 425 36.54 9.75 5.04
CA VAL A 425 36.59 8.77 6.13
C VAL A 425 36.35 9.54 7.43
N LYS A 426 35.10 9.60 7.90
CA LYS A 426 34.78 10.14 9.23
C LYS A 426 35.25 9.14 10.30
N GLU A 427 36.26 9.54 11.09
CA GLU A 427 36.73 8.75 12.24
C GLU A 427 35.71 8.75 13.40
N THR A 428 34.84 9.76 13.45
CA THR A 428 33.74 9.89 14.42
C THR A 428 32.43 9.33 13.87
N PRO A 429 31.56 8.72 14.71
CA PRO A 429 30.20 8.37 14.32
C PRO A 429 29.41 9.58 13.79
N ARG A 430 28.45 9.34 12.89
CA ARG A 430 27.46 10.34 12.47
C ARG A 430 26.59 10.78 13.65
N THR A 431 26.35 12.08 13.75
CA THR A 431 25.44 12.71 14.71
C THR A 431 23.98 12.36 14.43
N ASP A 432 23.12 12.52 15.43
CA ASP A 432 21.68 12.21 15.32
C ASP A 432 20.98 13.08 14.26
N ALA A 433 21.44 14.32 14.08
CA ALA A 433 20.96 15.21 13.03
C ALA A 433 21.34 14.71 11.62
N GLU A 434 22.57 14.24 11.41
CA GLU A 434 23.00 13.62 10.14
C GLU A 434 22.26 12.29 9.88
N ASN A 435 22.02 11.48 10.92
CA ASN A 435 21.27 10.23 10.79
C ASN A 435 19.79 10.50 10.44
N LYS A 436 19.19 11.56 11.01
CA LYS A 436 17.85 12.03 10.62
C LYS A 436 17.81 12.56 9.19
N GLU A 437 18.76 13.41 8.77
CA GLU A 437 18.84 13.93 7.39
C GLU A 437 18.90 12.78 6.38
N LEU A 438 19.70 11.74 6.65
CA LEU A 438 19.81 10.55 5.83
C LEU A 438 18.56 9.64 5.87
N ASN A 439 17.86 9.56 7.01
CA ASN A 439 16.57 8.88 7.11
C ASN A 439 15.49 9.60 6.27
N ASP A 440 15.38 10.91 6.40
CA ASP A 440 14.41 11.74 5.70
C ASP A 440 14.71 11.78 4.20
N LEU A 441 15.98 11.67 3.80
CA LEU A 441 16.40 11.47 2.41
C LEU A 441 15.98 10.08 1.89
N ALA A 442 16.25 9.00 2.66
CA ALA A 442 15.85 7.64 2.28
C ALA A 442 14.34 7.51 2.09
N LEU A 443 13.55 8.07 3.03
CA LEU A 443 12.09 8.06 2.97
C LEU A 443 11.58 8.82 1.74
N ARG A 444 12.07 10.05 1.50
CA ARG A 444 11.72 10.84 0.30
C ARG A 444 12.06 10.10 -1.00
N GLY A 445 13.21 9.43 -1.07
CA GLY A 445 13.60 8.66 -2.26
C GLY A 445 12.64 7.50 -2.56
N LEU A 446 12.23 6.77 -1.52
CA LEU A 446 11.24 5.69 -1.66
C LEU A 446 9.85 6.24 -2.06
N GLN A 447 9.45 7.37 -1.49
CA GLN A 447 8.20 8.06 -1.86
C GLN A 447 8.21 8.53 -3.32
N LEU A 448 9.28 9.15 -3.80
CA LEU A 448 9.42 9.56 -5.21
C LEU A 448 9.40 8.37 -6.17
N LEU A 449 10.13 7.29 -5.85
CA LEU A 449 10.07 6.04 -6.62
C LEU A 449 8.65 5.48 -6.69
N SER A 450 7.90 5.56 -5.59
CA SER A 450 6.51 5.09 -5.51
C SER A 450 5.56 5.97 -6.31
N ASP A 451 5.60 7.30 -6.13
CA ASP A 451 4.73 8.26 -6.82
C ASP A 451 4.94 8.18 -8.35
N TRP A 452 6.18 8.10 -8.83
CA TRP A 452 6.47 7.96 -10.27
C TRP A 452 6.07 6.59 -10.83
N THR A 453 6.28 5.50 -10.07
CA THR A 453 5.81 4.16 -10.46
C THR A 453 4.29 4.09 -10.49
N THR A 454 3.63 4.81 -9.58
CA THR A 454 2.18 4.96 -9.51
C THR A 454 1.67 5.63 -10.78
N HIS A 455 2.21 6.78 -11.19
CA HIS A 455 1.79 7.44 -12.44
C HIS A 455 1.90 6.53 -13.68
N VAL A 456 2.98 5.77 -13.82
CA VAL A 456 3.15 4.81 -14.93
C VAL A 456 2.11 3.69 -14.88
N THR A 457 1.88 3.13 -13.69
CA THR A 457 0.94 2.01 -13.48
C THR A 457 -0.51 2.46 -13.68
N GLU A 458 -0.86 3.64 -13.18
CA GLU A 458 -2.19 4.23 -13.28
C GLU A 458 -2.53 4.59 -14.74
N LEU A 459 -1.62 5.23 -15.50
CA LEU A 459 -1.84 5.47 -16.93
C LEU A 459 -2.10 4.16 -17.70
N TYR A 460 -1.24 3.15 -17.48
CA TYR A 460 -1.38 1.84 -18.11
C TYR A 460 -2.73 1.18 -17.80
N SER A 461 -3.15 1.22 -16.52
CA SER A 461 -4.43 0.67 -16.07
C SER A 461 -5.63 1.33 -16.74
N TRP A 462 -5.57 2.65 -16.95
CA TRP A 462 -6.64 3.41 -17.59
C TRP A 462 -6.70 3.13 -19.10
N LYS A 463 -5.54 3.13 -19.78
CA LYS A 463 -5.42 2.83 -21.22
C LYS A 463 -5.85 1.40 -21.56
N LEU A 464 -5.58 0.42 -20.68
CA LEU A 464 -6.05 -0.95 -20.85
C LEU A 464 -7.58 -1.07 -20.97
N MET A 465 -8.31 -0.20 -20.25
CA MET A 465 -9.77 -0.25 -20.13
C MET A 465 -10.49 0.75 -21.02
N HIS A 466 -9.74 1.60 -21.72
CA HIS A 466 -10.22 2.54 -22.72
C HIS A 466 -9.45 2.30 -24.04
N PRO A 467 -9.64 1.13 -24.70
CA PRO A 467 -8.98 0.85 -25.97
C PRO A 467 -9.37 1.88 -27.03
N THR A 468 -8.39 2.31 -27.82
CA THR A 468 -8.66 3.26 -28.91
C THR A 468 -9.51 2.62 -30.00
N ASP A 469 -10.05 3.48 -30.87
CA ASP A 469 -10.80 3.07 -32.05
C ASP A 469 -10.33 3.85 -33.31
N PRO A 470 -10.66 3.38 -34.52
CA PRO A 470 -10.23 4.02 -35.78
C PRO A 470 -10.74 5.45 -36.01
N HIS A 471 -11.71 5.95 -35.22
CA HIS A 471 -12.15 7.34 -35.26
C HIS A 471 -11.26 8.23 -34.37
N GLN A 472 -10.78 7.69 -33.24
CA GLN A 472 -9.87 8.36 -32.32
C GLN A 472 -8.42 8.35 -32.85
N ASN A 473 -7.94 7.18 -33.29
CA ASN A 473 -6.62 7.01 -33.90
C ASN A 473 -6.74 6.45 -35.32
N LYS A 474 -6.40 7.26 -36.32
CA LYS A 474 -6.45 6.89 -37.75
C LYS A 474 -5.45 5.79 -38.14
N GLU A 475 -4.42 5.55 -37.33
CA GLU A 475 -3.45 4.48 -37.54
C GLU A 475 -3.92 3.12 -36.99
N CYS A 476 -5.01 3.10 -36.21
CA CYS A 476 -5.61 1.89 -35.68
C CYS A 476 -6.40 1.14 -36.80
N PRO A 477 -6.03 -0.09 -37.16
CA PRO A 477 -6.83 -0.92 -38.07
C PRO A 477 -8.21 -1.23 -37.50
N GLN A 478 -9.22 -1.41 -38.37
CA GLN A 478 -10.55 -1.86 -37.96
C GLN A 478 -10.55 -3.31 -37.44
N GLU A 479 -9.63 -4.15 -37.93
CA GLU A 479 -9.49 -5.56 -37.54
C GLU A 479 -8.58 -5.76 -36.32
N ALA A 480 -8.05 -4.70 -35.72
CA ALA A 480 -7.11 -4.79 -34.60
C ALA A 480 -7.77 -5.39 -33.35
N GLU A 481 -7.11 -6.41 -32.78
CA GLU A 481 -7.56 -7.05 -31.54
C GLU A 481 -7.65 -6.05 -30.40
N GLU A 482 -8.57 -6.27 -29.46
CA GLU A 482 -8.83 -5.34 -28.35
C GLU A 482 -7.57 -5.04 -27.52
N TYR A 483 -6.70 -6.03 -27.28
CA TYR A 483 -5.43 -5.82 -26.59
C TYR A 483 -4.45 -4.95 -27.39
N GLU A 484 -4.44 -5.06 -28.72
CA GLU A 484 -3.59 -4.22 -29.59
C GLU A 484 -4.11 -2.77 -29.62
N ARG A 485 -5.44 -2.59 -29.61
CA ARG A 485 -6.12 -1.29 -29.49
C ARG A 485 -5.97 -0.66 -28.11
N ALA A 486 -5.85 -1.47 -27.06
CA ALA A 486 -5.59 -1.04 -25.69
C ALA A 486 -4.12 -0.67 -25.42
N THR A 487 -3.19 -1.27 -26.18
CA THR A 487 -1.75 -1.08 -26.02
C THR A 487 -1.11 -0.35 -27.21
N ARG A 488 -0.71 -1.07 -28.26
CA ARG A 488 0.08 -0.58 -29.40
C ARG A 488 -0.42 0.75 -29.99
N TYR A 489 -1.74 0.87 -30.17
CA TYR A 489 -2.36 2.05 -30.82
C TYR A 489 -2.85 3.11 -29.83
N ASN A 490 -2.78 2.87 -28.51
CA ASN A 490 -3.39 3.73 -27.49
C ASN A 490 -2.43 4.80 -26.90
N TYR A 491 -1.20 4.86 -27.38
CA TYR A 491 -0.20 5.85 -26.95
C TYR A 491 0.26 6.67 -28.14
N THR A 492 0.26 8.00 -28.01
CA THR A 492 0.99 8.90 -28.91
C THR A 492 2.50 8.72 -28.76
N ASP A 493 3.29 9.30 -29.66
CA ASP A 493 4.75 9.22 -29.54
C ASP A 493 5.25 10.05 -28.35
N GLU A 494 4.62 11.19 -28.05
CA GLU A 494 4.89 11.99 -26.85
C GLU A 494 4.65 11.20 -25.57
N GLU A 495 3.52 10.48 -25.47
CA GLU A 495 3.22 9.60 -24.33
C GLU A 495 4.25 8.46 -24.20
N LYS A 496 4.69 7.85 -25.32
CA LYS A 496 5.74 6.83 -25.30
C LYS A 496 7.07 7.38 -24.80
N PHE A 497 7.48 8.56 -25.27
CA PHE A 497 8.71 9.21 -24.81
C PHE A 497 8.62 9.59 -23.32
N GLY A 498 7.51 10.16 -22.88
CA GLY A 498 7.26 10.47 -21.45
C GLY A 498 7.29 9.22 -20.57
N LEU A 499 6.67 8.12 -21.00
CA LEU A 499 6.73 6.83 -20.29
C LEU A 499 8.17 6.30 -20.19
N ILE A 500 8.92 6.31 -21.30
CA ILE A 500 10.33 5.87 -21.32
C ILE A 500 11.17 6.73 -20.36
N GLU A 501 10.95 8.04 -20.35
CA GLU A 501 11.66 8.98 -19.48
C GLU A 501 11.38 8.72 -17.99
N VAL A 502 10.10 8.58 -17.60
CA VAL A 502 9.73 8.27 -16.21
C VAL A 502 10.25 6.90 -15.78
N ILE A 503 10.16 5.87 -16.63
CA ILE A 503 10.72 4.54 -16.34
C ILE A 503 12.25 4.61 -16.21
N ALA A 504 12.94 5.43 -17.01
CA ALA A 504 14.38 5.63 -16.90
C ALA A 504 14.76 6.37 -15.60
N MET A 505 14.01 7.40 -15.20
CA MET A 505 14.21 8.11 -13.93
C MET A 505 13.99 7.19 -12.72
N VAL A 506 12.90 6.40 -12.70
CA VAL A 506 12.64 5.40 -11.66
C VAL A 506 13.79 4.39 -11.56
N LYS A 507 14.23 3.80 -12.68
CA LYS A 507 15.32 2.80 -12.67
C LYS A 507 16.68 3.41 -12.34
N GLY A 508 16.95 4.64 -12.78
CA GLY A 508 18.16 5.38 -12.44
C GLY A 508 18.27 5.69 -10.96
N LEU A 509 17.19 6.25 -10.39
CA LEU A 509 17.10 6.52 -8.95
C LEU A 509 17.19 5.24 -8.12
N GLN A 510 16.50 4.16 -8.53
CA GLN A 510 16.58 2.86 -7.85
C GLN A 510 18.03 2.38 -7.70
N VAL A 511 18.83 2.41 -8.78
CA VAL A 511 20.24 2.00 -8.75
C VAL A 511 21.08 2.89 -7.82
N LEU A 512 20.81 4.19 -7.77
CA LEU A 512 21.54 5.11 -6.90
C LEU A 512 21.16 4.92 -5.42
N MET A 513 19.89 4.67 -5.11
CA MET A 513 19.46 4.33 -3.75
C MET A 513 20.04 3.00 -3.28
N SER A 514 20.04 1.95 -4.11
CA SER A 514 20.68 0.67 -3.76
C SER A 514 22.19 0.80 -3.50
N ARG A 515 22.90 1.73 -4.16
CA ARG A 515 24.32 2.01 -3.86
C ARG A 515 24.52 2.65 -2.48
N MET A 516 23.52 3.37 -1.97
CA MET A 516 23.54 3.99 -0.64
C MET A 516 22.85 3.14 0.45
N GLU A 517 22.36 1.94 0.12
CA GLU A 517 21.60 1.06 1.02
C GLU A 517 22.29 0.82 2.37
N THR A 518 23.61 0.58 2.37
CA THR A 518 24.39 0.34 3.59
C THR A 518 24.46 1.59 4.48
N VAL A 519 24.52 2.78 3.88
CA VAL A 519 24.53 4.08 4.56
C VAL A 519 23.16 4.36 5.16
N PHE A 520 22.11 4.24 4.35
CA PHE A 520 20.74 4.46 4.77
C PHE A 520 20.35 3.51 5.89
N THR A 521 20.67 2.22 5.78
CA THR A 521 20.27 1.21 6.76
C THR A 521 20.93 1.45 8.13
N ASP A 522 22.19 1.89 8.16
CA ASP A 522 22.87 2.30 9.41
C ASP A 522 22.30 3.62 9.97
N ALA A 523 22.01 4.61 9.12
CA ALA A 523 21.42 5.88 9.55
C ALA A 523 19.98 5.72 10.10
N VAL A 524 19.11 5.00 9.38
CA VAL A 524 17.73 4.71 9.76
C VAL A 524 17.69 3.96 11.10
N ARG A 525 18.53 2.92 11.29
CA ARG A 525 18.60 2.19 12.56
C ARG A 525 18.98 3.09 13.75
N ARG A 526 19.89 4.05 13.55
CA ARG A 526 20.32 5.01 14.58
C ARG A 526 19.36 6.18 14.80
N HIS A 527 18.41 6.39 13.90
CA HIS A 527 17.38 7.41 14.05
C HIS A 527 16.09 6.86 14.69
N VAL A 528 15.80 5.57 14.46
CA VAL A 528 14.64 4.85 15.02
C VAL A 528 14.91 4.34 16.45
N TYR A 529 16.17 4.04 16.78
CA TYR A 529 16.63 3.71 18.14
C TYR A 529 17.00 4.97 18.91
#